data_AF-I4ECX2-F1
#
_entry.id   AF-I4ECX2-F1
#
_cell.length_a   1.000
_cell.length_b   1.000
_cell.length_c   1.000
_cell.angle_alpha   90.00
_cell.angle_beta   90.00
_cell.angle_gamma   90.00
#
_symmetry.space_group_name_H-M   'P 1'
#
loop_
_entity.id
_entity.type
_entity.pdbx_description
1 polymer ?
#
loop_
_entity_poly.entity_id
_entity_poly.type
_entity_poly.pdbx_seq_one_letter_code
_entity_poly.pdbx_strand_id
1 'polypeptide(L)'
;MDVNEVEGRGPLPAKRLDAPDRGLTAPISVSGALLAAGLTVVWQRRWSESAAATPRRALFDGLCHVGTALAVGLPALPHIENRWGFIQAVICGATLIDLDHIPAARSARLECCMSMPRRPASHSVYAVVALAYAVETLRPGRQVGLGALLGLSSHLLRDLATGGAPLIHPKSVITIPSGAQVLLLGALAVAGRHAAGRVARQRG
;
A
#
# COMPACT_ATOMS: atom_id res chain seq x y z
N MET A 1 -16.23 12.88 -68.16
CA MET A 1 -15.18 12.58 -67.16
C MET A 1 -15.69 13.19 -65.87
N ASP A 2 -16.42 12.40 -65.09
CA ASP A 2 -16.98 12.83 -63.81
C ASP A 2 -15.95 12.62 -62.70
N VAL A 3 -15.73 13.67 -61.93
CA VAL A 3 -14.76 13.73 -60.85
C VAL A 3 -15.49 13.37 -59.56
N ASN A 4 -15.18 12.20 -59.00
CA ASN A 4 -15.75 11.71 -57.75
C ASN A 4 -15.32 12.60 -56.57
N GLU A 5 -16.28 13.31 -55.98
CA GLU A 5 -16.20 13.85 -54.62
C GLU A 5 -16.25 12.69 -53.62
N VAL A 6 -15.11 12.41 -52.98
CA VAL A 6 -15.07 11.52 -51.81
C VAL A 6 -15.24 12.39 -50.58
N GLU A 7 -16.49 12.50 -50.12
CA GLU A 7 -16.88 13.16 -48.87
C GLU A 7 -16.03 12.69 -47.67
N GLY A 8 -15.52 13.68 -46.95
CA GLY A 8 -14.70 13.52 -45.77
C GLY A 8 -15.45 12.88 -44.61
N ARG A 9 -15.11 11.63 -44.30
CA ARG A 9 -15.36 11.07 -42.97
C ARG A 9 -14.38 11.71 -42.00
N GLY A 10 -14.82 12.79 -41.36
CA GLY A 10 -14.14 13.33 -40.19
C GLY A 10 -13.91 12.25 -39.12
N PRO A 11 -12.82 12.32 -38.34
CA PRO A 11 -12.52 11.33 -37.32
C PRO A 11 -13.70 11.21 -36.35
N LEU A 12 -14.19 9.98 -36.18
CA LEU A 12 -15.26 9.68 -35.24
C LEU A 12 -14.90 10.24 -33.86
N PRO A 13 -15.81 10.93 -33.17
CA PRO A 13 -15.54 11.47 -31.84
C PRO A 13 -15.13 10.30 -30.94
N ALA A 14 -13.94 10.43 -30.34
CA ALA A 14 -13.44 9.45 -29.39
C ALA A 14 -14.54 9.16 -28.38
N LYS A 15 -14.99 7.91 -28.31
CA LYS A 15 -15.98 7.43 -27.34
C LYS A 15 -15.56 7.96 -25.98
N ARG A 16 -16.32 8.92 -25.45
CA ARG A 16 -16.23 9.39 -24.07
C ARG A 16 -16.56 8.17 -23.23
N LEU A 17 -15.53 7.42 -22.82
CA LEU A 17 -15.67 6.31 -21.89
C LEU A 17 -16.39 6.87 -20.69
N ASP A 18 -17.61 6.39 -20.46
CA ASP A 18 -18.48 6.86 -19.39
C ASP A 18 -17.67 6.90 -18.10
N ALA A 19 -17.69 8.06 -17.44
CA ALA A 19 -16.96 8.27 -16.20
C ALA A 19 -17.29 7.10 -15.26
N PRO A 20 -16.29 6.38 -14.73
CA PRO A 20 -16.53 5.17 -13.95
C PRO A 20 -17.52 5.48 -12.84
N ASP A 21 -18.59 4.69 -12.76
CA ASP A 21 -19.70 4.90 -11.83
C ASP A 21 -19.19 5.11 -10.39
N ARG A 22 -19.10 6.39 -10.00
CA ARG A 22 -18.53 6.82 -8.72
C ARG A 22 -19.49 6.53 -7.57
N GLY A 23 -20.77 6.27 -7.86
CA GLY A 23 -21.83 6.08 -6.87
C GLY A 23 -21.68 4.80 -6.06
N LEU A 24 -21.49 3.65 -6.73
CA LEU A 24 -21.36 2.36 -6.05
C LEU A 24 -19.94 2.05 -5.55
N THR A 25 -18.92 2.67 -6.13
CA THR A 25 -17.52 2.35 -5.82
C THR A 25 -17.07 2.88 -4.45
N ALA A 26 -17.62 4.00 -4.01
CA ALA A 26 -17.33 4.57 -2.69
C ALA A 26 -17.79 3.68 -1.51
N PRO A 27 -19.06 3.25 -1.40
CA PRO A 27 -19.49 2.40 -0.29
C PRO A 27 -18.78 1.05 -0.28
N ILE A 28 -18.55 0.42 -1.44
CA ILE A 28 -17.81 -0.85 -1.54
C ILE A 28 -16.37 -0.69 -1.02
N SER A 29 -15.69 0.41 -1.38
CA SER A 29 -14.33 0.67 -0.93
C SER A 29 -14.21 0.83 0.58
N VAL A 30 -15.19 1.50 1.22
CA VAL A 30 -15.21 1.73 2.67
C VAL A 30 -15.53 0.42 3.40
N SER A 31 -16.56 -0.31 2.96
CA SER A 31 -16.90 -1.62 3.55
C SER A 31 -15.75 -2.61 3.43
N GLY A 32 -15.06 -2.63 2.29
CA GLY A 32 -13.85 -3.44 2.10
C GLY A 32 -12.71 -3.06 3.05
N ALA A 33 -12.48 -1.75 3.26
CA ALA A 33 -11.49 -1.25 4.20
C ALA A 33 -11.81 -1.64 5.65
N LEU A 34 -13.08 -1.53 6.06
CA LEU A 34 -13.54 -1.92 7.39
C LEU A 34 -13.41 -3.44 7.61
N LEU A 35 -13.75 -4.25 6.59
CA LEU A 35 -13.55 -5.69 6.64
C LEU A 35 -12.07 -6.05 6.78
N ALA A 36 -11.19 -5.41 5.99
CA ALA A 36 -9.74 -5.61 6.08
C ALA A 36 -9.20 -5.24 7.47
N ALA A 37 -9.67 -4.12 8.05
CA ALA A 37 -9.32 -3.73 9.41
C ALA A 37 -9.81 -4.75 10.45
N GLY A 38 -11.05 -5.24 10.34
CA GLY A 38 -11.60 -6.26 11.23
C GLY A 38 -10.83 -7.59 11.17
N LEU A 39 -10.49 -8.06 9.97
CA LEU A 39 -9.66 -9.24 9.78
C LEU A 39 -8.25 -9.06 10.35
N THR A 40 -7.68 -7.86 10.19
CA THR A 40 -6.36 -7.52 10.79
C THR A 40 -6.38 -7.66 12.30
N VAL A 41 -7.45 -7.25 12.98
CA VAL A 41 -7.58 -7.42 14.45
C VAL A 41 -7.56 -8.92 14.81
N VAL A 42 -8.27 -9.75 14.05
CA VAL A 42 -8.28 -11.21 14.26
C VAL A 42 -6.89 -11.80 14.04
N TRP A 43 -6.21 -11.45 12.96
CA TRP A 43 -4.86 -11.92 12.65
C TRP A 43 -3.83 -11.42 13.67
N GLN A 44 -3.94 -10.18 14.13
CA GLN A 44 -3.05 -9.62 15.15
C GLN A 44 -3.14 -10.41 16.45
N ARG A 45 -4.36 -10.79 16.85
CA ARG A 45 -4.55 -11.65 18.02
C ARG A 45 -3.84 -13.00 17.82
N ARG A 46 -4.04 -13.66 16.68
CA ARG A 46 -3.38 -14.95 16.37
C ARG A 46 -1.86 -14.82 16.27
N TRP A 47 -1.35 -13.69 15.78
CA TRP A 47 0.08 -13.37 15.77
C TRP A 47 0.62 -13.27 17.21
N SER A 48 -0.08 -12.55 18.10
CA SER A 48 0.35 -12.40 19.50
C SER A 48 0.36 -13.72 20.28
N GLU A 49 -0.56 -14.63 19.97
CA GLU A 49 -0.65 -15.97 20.57
C GLU A 49 0.38 -16.96 20.01
N SER A 50 1.06 -16.62 18.89
CA SER A 50 2.03 -17.51 18.25
C SER A 50 3.42 -17.35 18.85
N ALA A 51 4.14 -18.46 19.03
CA ALA A 51 5.53 -18.43 19.48
C ALA A 51 6.44 -17.68 18.48
N ALA A 52 7.47 -17.00 19.01
CA ALA A 52 8.44 -16.27 18.21
C ALA A 52 9.16 -17.20 17.21
N ALA A 53 9.60 -16.64 16.08
CA ALA A 53 10.36 -17.34 15.05
C ALA A 53 9.69 -18.60 14.43
N THR A 54 8.36 -18.71 14.51
CA THR A 54 7.61 -19.83 13.92
C THR A 54 6.99 -19.47 12.56
N PRO A 55 6.81 -20.45 11.65
CA PRO A 55 6.07 -20.23 10.39
C PRO A 55 4.66 -19.68 10.59
N ARG A 56 3.99 -20.12 11.67
CA ARG A 56 2.67 -19.62 12.06
C ARG A 56 2.69 -18.12 12.36
N ARG A 57 3.70 -17.66 13.12
CA ARG A 57 3.85 -16.23 13.42
C ARG A 57 4.16 -15.42 12.16
N ALA A 58 5.04 -15.91 11.29
CA ALA A 58 5.35 -15.28 10.02
C ALA A 58 4.13 -15.14 9.10
N LEU A 59 3.30 -16.19 9.01
CA LEU A 59 2.06 -16.16 8.25
C LEU A 59 1.12 -15.07 8.75
N PHE A 60 0.84 -15.03 10.05
CA PHE A 60 -0.07 -14.01 10.60
C PHE A 60 0.53 -12.60 10.53
N ASP A 61 1.85 -12.47 10.55
CA ASP A 61 2.51 -11.17 10.34
C ASP A 61 2.27 -10.67 8.92
N GLY A 62 2.56 -11.50 7.91
CA GLY A 62 2.28 -11.19 6.51
C GLY A 62 0.79 -10.88 6.26
N LEU A 63 -0.13 -11.62 6.87
CA LEU A 63 -1.56 -11.33 6.79
C LEU A 63 -1.92 -9.97 7.41
N CYS A 64 -1.31 -9.61 8.54
CA CYS A 64 -1.51 -8.30 9.13
C CYS A 64 -0.96 -7.17 8.24
N HIS A 65 0.18 -7.37 7.57
CA HIS A 65 0.69 -6.41 6.59
C HIS A 65 -0.29 -6.23 5.42
N VAL A 66 -0.80 -7.33 4.85
CA VAL A 66 -1.83 -7.26 3.79
C VAL A 66 -3.10 -6.56 4.29
N GLY A 67 -3.59 -6.93 5.47
CA GLY A 67 -4.82 -6.38 6.04
C GLY A 67 -4.72 -4.88 6.33
N THR A 68 -3.64 -4.43 6.96
CA THR A 68 -3.39 -3.00 7.21
C THR A 68 -3.23 -2.23 5.90
N ALA A 69 -2.49 -2.77 4.93
CA ALA A 69 -2.31 -2.14 3.62
C ALA A 69 -3.64 -1.96 2.88
N LEU A 70 -4.50 -2.99 2.87
CA LEU A 70 -5.83 -2.90 2.28
C LEU A 70 -6.73 -1.92 3.04
N ALA A 71 -6.70 -1.91 4.37
CA ALA A 71 -7.48 -0.98 5.19
C ALA A 71 -7.14 0.48 4.86
N VAL A 72 -5.87 0.80 4.57
CA VAL A 72 -5.46 2.18 4.20
C VAL A 72 -5.56 2.48 2.71
N GLY A 73 -5.39 1.47 1.85
CA GLY A 73 -5.37 1.64 0.40
C GLY A 73 -6.75 1.67 -0.24
N LEU A 74 -7.67 0.80 0.18
CA LEU A 74 -9.00 0.67 -0.42
C LEU A 74 -9.79 1.99 -0.46
N PRO A 75 -9.79 2.85 0.58
CA PRO A 75 -10.54 4.11 0.56
C PRO A 75 -10.18 5.07 -0.59
N ALA A 76 -9.00 4.91 -1.20
CA ALA A 76 -8.55 5.72 -2.34
C ALA A 76 -9.14 5.25 -3.69
N LEU A 77 -9.58 4.00 -3.81
CA LEU A 77 -10.00 3.37 -5.07
C LEU A 77 -11.02 4.15 -5.92
N PRO A 78 -12.00 4.87 -5.35
CA PRO A 78 -12.94 5.67 -6.15
C PRO A 78 -12.25 6.75 -7.02
N HIS A 79 -11.00 7.10 -6.69
CA HIS A 79 -10.20 8.12 -7.38
C HIS A 79 -9.00 7.54 -8.14
N ILE A 80 -8.91 6.21 -8.27
CA ILE A 80 -7.82 5.53 -8.95
C ILE A 80 -8.30 5.04 -10.33
N GLU A 81 -7.59 5.46 -11.37
CA GLU A 81 -7.83 4.97 -12.75
C GLU A 81 -7.40 3.51 -12.89
N ASN A 82 -6.14 3.20 -12.58
CA ASN A 82 -5.57 1.86 -12.64
C ASN A 82 -5.72 1.10 -11.31
N ARG A 83 -6.95 0.73 -10.97
CA ARG A 83 -7.30 0.11 -9.66
C ARG A 83 -6.46 -1.13 -9.34
N TRP A 84 -6.28 -2.01 -10.32
CA TRP A 84 -5.55 -3.26 -10.10
C TRP A 84 -4.07 -3.03 -9.82
N GLY A 85 -3.39 -2.22 -10.64
CA GLY A 85 -1.98 -1.91 -10.41
C GLY A 85 -1.75 -1.14 -9.11
N PHE A 86 -2.71 -0.31 -8.69
CA PHE A 86 -2.68 0.34 -7.39
C PHE A 86 -2.78 -0.65 -6.23
N ILE A 87 -3.77 -1.57 -6.26
CA ILE A 87 -3.93 -2.59 -5.21
C ILE A 87 -2.68 -3.49 -5.13
N GLN A 88 -2.14 -3.89 -6.28
CA GLN A 88 -0.88 -4.64 -6.34
C GLN A 88 0.26 -3.86 -5.68
N ALA A 89 0.42 -2.57 -5.97
CA ALA A 89 1.46 -1.76 -5.34
C ALA A 89 1.26 -1.58 -3.83
N VAL A 90 0.02 -1.43 -3.36
CA VAL A 90 -0.31 -1.39 -1.92
C VAL A 90 0.10 -2.68 -1.23
N ILE A 91 -0.31 -3.84 -1.77
CA ILE A 91 0.00 -5.14 -1.18
C ILE A 91 1.51 -5.42 -1.26
N CYS A 92 2.11 -5.29 -2.43
CA CYS A 92 3.54 -5.56 -2.64
C CYS A 92 4.42 -4.63 -1.79
N GLY A 93 4.08 -3.34 -1.69
CA GLY A 93 4.81 -2.41 -0.85
C GLY A 93 4.76 -2.80 0.63
N ALA A 94 3.65 -3.37 1.09
CA ALA A 94 3.50 -3.78 2.48
C ALA A 94 4.16 -5.13 2.82
N THR A 95 4.40 -6.00 1.83
CA THR A 95 4.88 -7.38 2.08
C THR A 95 6.26 -7.68 1.53
N LEU A 96 6.64 -7.11 0.39
CA LEU A 96 7.93 -7.44 -0.24
C LEU A 96 9.12 -6.78 0.45
N ILE A 97 8.89 -5.71 1.21
CA ILE A 97 9.98 -5.03 1.93
C ILE A 97 10.67 -5.98 2.92
N ASP A 98 9.91 -6.86 3.60
CA ASP A 98 10.44 -7.88 4.53
C ASP A 98 11.40 -8.88 3.88
N LEU A 99 11.43 -8.98 2.54
CA LEU A 99 12.39 -9.84 1.87
C LEU A 99 13.84 -9.37 2.08
N ASP A 100 14.06 -8.12 2.47
CA ASP A 100 15.37 -7.60 2.81
C ASP A 100 15.92 -8.16 4.14
N HIS A 101 15.08 -8.82 4.95
CA HIS A 101 15.53 -9.59 6.09
C HIS A 101 16.44 -10.74 5.68
N ILE A 102 16.28 -11.30 4.46
CA ILE A 102 17.13 -12.38 3.95
C ILE A 102 18.60 -11.91 3.80
N PRO A 103 18.92 -10.85 3.04
CA PRO A 103 20.27 -10.33 2.96
C PRO A 103 20.77 -9.74 4.30
N ALA A 104 19.90 -9.11 5.09
CA ALA A 104 20.28 -8.56 6.39
C ALA A 104 20.69 -9.66 7.39
N ALA A 105 19.93 -10.76 7.46
CA ALA A 105 20.23 -11.92 8.27
C ALA A 105 21.31 -12.83 7.67
N ARG A 106 21.69 -12.59 6.40
CA ARG A 106 22.58 -13.44 5.59
C ARG A 106 22.09 -14.89 5.56
N SER A 107 20.78 -15.09 5.55
CA SER A 107 20.15 -16.41 5.66
C SER A 107 18.71 -16.37 5.17
N ALA A 108 18.26 -17.43 4.51
CA ALA A 108 16.85 -17.64 4.18
C ALA A 108 16.08 -18.39 5.29
N ARG A 109 16.76 -18.75 6.40
CA ARG A 109 16.10 -19.41 7.53
C ARG A 109 15.20 -18.40 8.24
N LEU A 110 13.92 -18.76 8.36
CA LEU A 110 12.91 -17.92 8.98
C LEU A 110 13.31 -17.45 10.38
N GLU A 111 13.86 -18.36 11.18
CA GLU A 111 14.35 -18.06 12.52
C GLU A 111 15.37 -16.91 12.54
N CYS A 112 16.35 -16.94 11.62
CA CYS A 112 17.36 -15.87 11.51
C CYS A 112 16.72 -14.55 11.08
N CYS A 113 15.80 -14.57 10.11
CA CYS A 113 15.12 -13.36 9.63
C CYS A 113 14.25 -12.71 10.71
N MET A 114 13.60 -13.51 11.57
CA MET A 114 12.65 -13.01 12.57
C MET A 114 13.27 -12.69 13.94
N SER A 115 14.50 -13.12 14.20
CA SER A 115 15.19 -12.93 15.50
C SER A 115 16.30 -11.89 15.47
N MET A 116 16.44 -11.14 14.37
CA MET A 116 17.46 -10.10 14.27
C MET A 116 17.31 -9.05 15.38
N PRO A 117 18.42 -8.57 15.97
CA PRO A 117 18.38 -7.60 17.05
C PRO A 117 17.84 -6.22 16.60
N ARG A 118 17.88 -5.94 15.30
CA ARG A 118 17.37 -4.71 14.70
C ARG A 118 16.76 -5.03 13.34
N ARG A 119 15.68 -4.31 13.00
CA ARG A 119 15.12 -4.34 11.65
C ARG A 119 16.09 -3.72 10.64
N PRO A 120 16.04 -4.15 9.36
CA PRO A 120 16.85 -3.57 8.30
C PRO A 120 16.62 -2.06 8.12
N ALA A 121 17.60 -1.36 7.55
CA ALA A 121 17.52 0.08 7.32
C ALA A 121 16.46 0.50 6.29
N SER A 122 15.96 -0.45 5.47
CA SER A 122 14.86 -0.19 4.54
C SER A 122 13.54 0.11 5.26
N HIS A 123 13.39 -0.29 6.53
CA HIS A 123 12.22 -0.04 7.35
C HIS A 123 12.28 1.38 7.94
N SER A 124 12.45 2.38 7.09
CA SER A 124 12.59 3.79 7.48
C SER A 124 11.79 4.73 6.59
N VAL A 125 11.45 5.91 7.12
CA VAL A 125 10.67 6.92 6.37
C VAL A 125 11.35 7.30 5.07
N TYR A 126 12.69 7.40 5.07
CA TYR A 126 13.45 7.72 3.86
C TYR A 126 13.25 6.66 2.77
N ALA A 127 13.39 5.39 3.12
CA ALA A 127 13.22 4.28 2.18
C ALA A 127 11.77 4.19 1.67
N VAL A 128 10.78 4.40 2.54
CA VAL A 128 9.36 4.47 2.14
C VAL A 128 9.14 5.53 1.06
N VAL A 129 9.62 6.76 1.28
CA VAL A 129 9.45 7.87 0.33
C VAL A 129 10.25 7.62 -0.94
N ALA A 130 11.51 7.19 -0.83
CA ALA A 130 12.38 6.96 -1.98
C ALA A 130 11.84 5.85 -2.91
N LEU A 131 11.38 4.73 -2.35
CA LEU A 131 10.81 3.63 -3.13
C LEU A 131 9.47 4.03 -3.76
N ALA A 132 8.59 4.70 -3.02
CA ALA A 132 7.32 5.19 -3.58
C ALA A 132 7.54 6.17 -4.73
N TYR A 133 8.51 7.09 -4.58
CA TYR A 133 8.90 8.02 -5.63
C TYR A 133 9.45 7.29 -6.85
N ALA A 134 10.37 6.33 -6.65
CA ALA A 134 10.92 5.51 -7.73
C ALA A 134 9.83 4.72 -8.49
N VAL A 135 8.83 4.20 -7.77
CA VAL A 135 7.70 3.50 -8.39
C VAL A 135 6.86 4.47 -9.24
N GLU A 136 6.60 5.69 -8.75
CA GLU A 136 5.84 6.68 -9.53
C GLU A 136 6.63 7.13 -10.77
N THR A 137 7.94 7.34 -10.67
CA THR A 137 8.76 7.76 -11.83
C THR A 137 8.84 6.67 -12.90
N LEU A 138 8.85 5.39 -12.52
CA LEU A 138 8.84 4.26 -13.46
C LEU A 138 7.46 3.99 -14.08
N ARG A 139 6.37 4.40 -13.42
CA ARG A 139 4.99 4.18 -13.86
C ARG A 139 4.18 5.48 -13.73
N PRO A 140 4.61 6.56 -14.41
CA PRO A 140 4.05 7.89 -14.20
C PRO A 140 2.58 7.89 -14.56
N GLY A 141 1.82 8.59 -13.72
CA GLY A 141 0.42 8.83 -14.01
C GLY A 141 -0.49 7.65 -13.67
N ARG A 142 0.02 6.50 -13.24
CA ARG A 142 -0.82 5.35 -12.88
C ARG A 142 -1.22 5.35 -11.40
N GLN A 143 -0.78 6.35 -10.63
CA GLN A 143 -0.95 6.45 -9.17
C GLN A 143 -0.37 5.22 -8.42
N VAL A 144 0.53 4.49 -9.07
CA VAL A 144 1.11 3.24 -8.53
C VAL A 144 2.11 3.60 -7.42
N GLY A 145 2.80 4.73 -7.51
CA GLY A 145 3.67 5.20 -6.44
C GLY A 145 2.89 5.63 -5.19
N LEU A 146 1.68 6.18 -5.36
CA LEU A 146 0.76 6.41 -4.22
C LEU A 146 0.36 5.08 -3.56
N GLY A 147 0.08 4.04 -4.36
CA GLY A 147 -0.20 2.70 -3.85
C GLY A 147 0.99 2.15 -3.04
N ALA A 148 2.20 2.22 -3.60
CA ALA A 148 3.43 1.82 -2.92
C ALA A 148 3.65 2.61 -1.62
N LEU A 149 3.45 3.93 -1.64
CA LEU A 149 3.57 4.80 -0.47
C LEU A 149 2.65 4.34 0.67
N LEU A 150 1.37 4.06 0.37
CA LEU A 150 0.40 3.60 1.37
C LEU A 150 0.77 2.23 1.93
N GLY A 151 1.15 1.28 1.07
CA GLY A 151 1.61 -0.04 1.48
C GLY A 151 2.82 0.02 2.41
N LEU A 152 3.89 0.67 1.95
CA LEU A 152 5.14 0.86 2.68
C LEU A 152 4.94 1.62 4.01
N SER A 153 4.11 2.67 4.01
CA SER A 153 3.82 3.42 5.24
C SER A 153 3.03 2.59 6.24
N SER A 154 2.06 1.79 5.79
CA SER A 154 1.30 0.89 6.67
C SER A 154 2.18 -0.19 7.30
N HIS A 155 3.14 -0.70 6.52
CA HIS A 155 4.16 -1.63 6.99
C HIS A 155 5.02 -0.98 8.08
N LEU A 156 5.60 0.19 7.81
CA LEU A 156 6.42 0.91 8.79
C LEU A 156 5.65 1.21 10.09
N LEU A 157 4.41 1.64 10.01
CA LEU A 157 3.57 1.90 11.19
C LEU A 157 3.35 0.63 12.03
N ARG A 158 3.16 -0.54 11.38
CA ARG A 158 3.06 -1.83 12.07
C ARG A 158 4.36 -2.19 12.77
N ASP A 159 5.48 -1.98 12.11
CA ASP A 159 6.78 -2.29 12.70
C ASP A 159 7.07 -1.46 13.94
N LEU A 160 6.81 -0.15 13.86
CA LEU A 160 6.92 0.76 15.00
C LEU A 160 6.05 0.29 16.19
N ALA A 161 4.90 -0.32 15.95
CA ALA A 161 4.00 -0.77 17.00
C ALA A 161 4.30 -2.17 17.57
N THR A 162 5.03 -3.02 16.85
CA THR A 162 5.21 -4.45 17.19
C THR A 162 6.61 -4.83 17.62
N GLY A 163 7.64 -4.08 17.20
CA GLY A 163 9.03 -4.34 17.59
C GLY A 163 9.96 -3.13 17.47
N GLY A 164 9.46 -2.02 16.90
CA GLY A 164 10.22 -0.82 16.61
C GLY A 164 10.91 -0.89 15.25
N ALA A 165 11.15 0.29 14.68
CA ALA A 165 11.86 0.46 13.42
C ALA A 165 12.71 1.73 13.43
N PRO A 166 13.75 1.83 12.59
CA PRO A 166 14.45 3.08 12.35
C PRO A 166 13.52 4.15 11.78
N LEU A 167 13.30 5.28 12.46
CA LEU A 167 12.44 6.32 11.88
C LEU A 167 13.13 7.04 10.70
N ILE A 168 14.32 7.58 10.95
CA ILE A 168 15.12 8.32 9.96
C ILE A 168 16.53 7.75 9.87
N HIS A 169 17.17 7.50 11.02
CA HIS A 169 18.53 6.97 11.08
C HIS A 169 18.54 5.51 11.58
N PRO A 170 19.35 4.60 10.99
CA PRO A 170 19.43 3.17 11.37
C PRO A 170 19.77 2.88 12.84
N LYS A 171 20.22 3.89 13.60
CA LYS A 171 20.60 3.78 15.01
C LYS A 171 19.49 4.19 15.98
N SER A 172 18.47 4.90 15.50
CA SER A 172 17.36 5.41 16.31
C SER A 172 16.12 4.56 16.06
N VAL A 173 15.98 3.47 16.83
CA VAL A 173 14.79 2.62 16.81
C VAL A 173 13.73 3.26 17.68
N ILE A 174 12.55 3.50 17.11
CA ILE A 174 11.41 4.09 17.80
C ILE A 174 10.29 3.06 17.87
N THR A 175 9.55 3.05 18.97
CA THR A 175 8.30 2.32 19.12
C THR A 175 7.14 3.27 19.34
N ILE A 176 5.94 2.87 18.94
CA ILE A 176 4.71 3.61 19.21
C ILE A 176 3.69 2.72 19.92
N PRO A 177 2.84 3.28 20.79
CA PRO A 177 1.73 2.53 21.36
C PRO A 177 0.77 2.03 20.27
N SER A 178 0.20 0.84 20.43
CA SER A 178 -0.74 0.28 19.45
C SER A 178 -1.96 1.17 19.20
N GLY A 179 -2.43 1.91 20.21
CA GLY A 179 -3.49 2.90 20.05
C GLY A 179 -3.11 4.03 19.07
N ALA A 180 -1.86 4.51 19.15
CA ALA A 180 -1.34 5.51 18.22
C ALA A 180 -1.22 4.97 16.80
N GLN A 181 -0.82 3.70 16.64
CA GLN A 181 -0.76 3.03 15.34
C GLN A 181 -2.14 3.04 14.64
N VAL A 182 -3.22 2.70 15.35
CA VAL A 182 -4.58 2.69 14.78
C VAL A 182 -4.98 4.08 14.28
N LEU A 183 -4.71 5.12 15.07
CA LEU A 183 -4.98 6.50 14.67
C LEU A 183 -4.17 6.92 13.43
N LEU A 184 -2.88 6.56 13.37
CA LEU A 184 -2.01 6.86 12.24
C LEU A 184 -2.43 6.11 10.98
N LEU A 185 -2.87 4.85 11.07
CA LEU A 185 -3.42 4.11 9.94
C LEU A 185 -4.72 4.76 9.44
N GLY A 186 -5.60 5.19 10.34
CA GLY A 186 -6.82 5.93 9.98
C GLY A 186 -6.49 7.25 9.26
N ALA A 187 -5.52 8.01 9.79
CA ALA A 187 -5.06 9.25 9.16
C ALA A 187 -4.44 8.98 7.77
N LEU A 188 -3.64 7.92 7.63
CA LEU A 188 -3.04 7.50 6.37
C LEU A 188 -4.10 7.14 5.32
N ALA A 189 -5.17 6.44 5.73
CA ALA A 189 -6.29 6.09 4.86
C ALA A 189 -7.01 7.34 4.32
N VAL A 190 -7.30 8.30 5.21
CA VAL A 190 -7.95 9.57 4.85
C VAL A 190 -7.05 10.40 3.93
N ALA A 191 -5.76 10.52 4.27
CA ALA A 191 -4.79 11.26 3.47
C ALA A 191 -4.60 10.63 2.08
N GLY A 192 -4.49 9.30 2.00
CA GLY A 192 -4.38 8.56 0.74
C GLY A 192 -5.58 8.79 -0.18
N ARG A 193 -6.80 8.71 0.38
CA ARG A 193 -8.03 9.03 -0.36
C ARG A 193 -8.04 10.47 -0.86
N HIS A 194 -7.67 11.43 0.00
CA HIS A 194 -7.63 12.84 -0.37
C HIS A 194 -6.61 13.11 -1.49
N ALA A 195 -5.41 12.54 -1.39
CA ALA A 195 -4.36 12.65 -2.39
C ALA A 195 -4.78 12.07 -3.74
N ALA A 196 -5.37 10.87 -3.75
CA ALA A 196 -5.91 10.26 -4.96
C ALA A 196 -6.98 11.15 -5.63
N GLY A 197 -7.90 11.70 -4.84
CA GLY A 197 -8.94 12.61 -5.33
C GLY A 197 -8.38 13.91 -5.91
N ARG A 198 -7.30 14.46 -5.33
CA ARG A 198 -6.61 15.63 -5.89
C ARG A 198 -6.00 15.35 -7.25
N VAL A 199 -5.27 14.23 -7.39
CA VAL A 199 -4.63 13.84 -8.65
C VAL A 199 -5.69 13.63 -9.73
N ALA A 200 -6.80 12.97 -9.41
CA ALA A 200 -7.89 12.74 -10.34
C ALA A 200 -8.54 14.05 -10.86
N ARG A 201 -8.61 15.10 -10.02
CA ARG A 201 -9.15 16.42 -10.43
C ARG A 201 -8.21 17.24 -11.29
N GLN A 202 -6.91 16.99 -11.26
CA GLN A 202 -5.94 17.72 -12.09
C GLN A 202 -5.87 17.23 -13.53
N ARG A 203 -6.52 16.09 -13.84
CA ARG A 203 -6.51 15.45 -15.16
C ARG A 203 -7.81 15.57 -15.94
N GLY A 204 -8.89 15.95 -15.28
CA GLY A 204 -10.20 16.17 -15.89
C GLY A 204 -10.45 17.66 -16.05
#